data_AF-A0A387H5I3-F1
#
_entry.id   AF-A0A387H5I3-F1
#
_cell.length_a   1.000
_cell.length_b   1.000
_cell.length_c   1.000
_cell.angle_alpha   90.00
_cell.angle_beta   90.00
_cell.angle_gamma   90.00
#
_symmetry.space_group_name_H-M   'P 1'
#
loop_
_entity.id
_entity.type
_entity.pdbx_description
1 polymer ?
#
loop_
_entity_poly.entity_id
_entity_poly.type
_entity_poly.pdbx_seq_one_letter_code
_entity_poly.pdbx_strand_id
1 'polypeptide(L)' 'MARALLLRPRLLLLDEPTSALDVTVQADILTLIENLQRDLGFTCLLTSHNPAVVARLCARIQTYENGRIIDDEA' A
#
# COMPACT_ATOMS: atom_id res chain seq x y z
N MET A 1 6.14 2.12 -9.97
CA MET A 1 5.41 0.85 -9.82
C MET A 1 5.62 -0.09 -11.01
N ALA A 2 5.26 0.30 -12.25
CA ALA A 2 5.39 -0.56 -13.44
C ALA A 2 6.78 -1.25 -13.59
N ARG A 3 7.88 -0.49 -13.48
CA ARG A 3 9.24 -1.03 -13.54
C ARG A 3 9.52 -2.13 -12.49
N ALA A 4 8.98 -1.99 -11.28
CA ALA A 4 9.16 -2.98 -10.22
C ALA A 4 8.40 -4.28 -10.53
N LEU A 5 7.20 -4.16 -11.08
CA LEU A 5 6.33 -5.31 -11.40
C LEU A 5 6.87 -6.16 -12.56
N LEU A 6 7.67 -5.59 -13.47
CA LEU A 6 8.34 -6.35 -14.54
C LEU A 6 9.19 -7.51 -14.01
N LEU A 7 9.70 -7.40 -12.78
CA LEU A 7 10.52 -8.41 -12.13
C LEU A 7 9.71 -9.50 -11.43
N ARG A 8 8.38 -9.44 -11.47
CA ARG A 8 7.46 -10.33 -10.72
C ARG A 8 7.90 -10.51 -9.26
N PRO A 9 8.01 -9.41 -8.49
CA PRO A 9 8.53 -9.47 -7.14
C PRO A 9 7.59 -10.25 -6.23
N ARG A 10 8.15 -10.95 -5.24
CA ARG A 10 7.36 -11.55 -4.16
C ARG A 10 6.86 -10.51 -3.15
N LEU A 11 7.58 -9.39 -3.03
CA LEU A 11 7.27 -8.28 -2.12
C LEU A 11 7.42 -6.95 -2.86
N LEU A 12 6.36 -6.14 -2.83
CA LEU A 12 6.34 -4.78 -3.33
C LEU A 12 6.31 -3.80 -2.15
N LEU A 13 7.27 -2.88 -2.11
CA LEU A 13 7.31 -1.79 -1.14
C LEU A 13 6.73 -0.53 -1.80
N LEU A 14 5.72 0.06 -1.19
CA LEU A 14 5.08 1.30 -1.63
C LEU A 14 5.21 2.35 -0.55
N ASP A 15 6.04 3.36 -0.82
CA ASP A 15 6.22 4.50 0.08
C ASP A 15 5.31 5.65 -0.35
N GLU A 16 4.22 5.89 0.38
CA GLU A 16 3.23 6.95 0.11
C GLU A 16 2.79 7.04 -1.38
N PRO A 17 2.29 5.94 -1.98
CA PRO A 17 2.13 5.80 -3.43
C PRO A 17 1.07 6.71 -4.04
N THR A 18 0.20 7.31 -3.22
CA THR A 18 -0.87 8.21 -3.67
C THR A 18 -0.66 9.64 -3.19
N SER A 19 0.54 9.96 -2.68
CA SER A 19 0.88 11.33 -2.31
C SER A 19 0.78 12.28 -3.52
N ALA A 20 0.31 13.50 -3.27
CA ALA A 20 0.09 14.54 -4.28
C ALA A 20 -0.98 14.25 -5.36
N LEU A 21 -1.76 13.17 -5.23
CA LEU A 21 -2.91 12.90 -6.09
C LEU A 21 -4.20 13.48 -5.47
N ASP A 22 -5.15 13.85 -6.31
CA ASP A 22 -6.50 14.12 -5.85
C ASP A 22 -7.20 12.84 -5.38
N VAL A 23 -8.28 13.00 -4.61
CA VAL A 23 -9.02 11.89 -3.97
C VAL A 23 -9.56 10.88 -4.99
N THR A 24 -9.98 11.36 -6.17
CA THR A 24 -10.54 10.50 -7.23
C THR A 24 -9.44 9.64 -7.84
N VAL A 25 -8.33 10.26 -8.25
CA VAL A 25 -7.20 9.54 -8.85
C VAL A 25 -6.53 8.60 -7.84
N GLN A 26 -6.47 8.99 -6.56
CA GLN A 26 -6.04 8.10 -5.49
C GLN A 26 -6.89 6.81 -5.47
N ALA A 27 -8.21 6.92 -5.51
CA ALA A 27 -9.09 5.75 -5.49
C ALA A 27 -8.83 4.81 -6.68
N ASP A 28 -8.55 5.36 -7.87
CA ASP A 28 -8.22 4.59 -9.07
C ASP A 28 -6.87 3.86 -8.92
N ILE A 29 -5.85 4.52 -8.38
CA ILE A 29 -4.53 3.91 -8.14
C ILE A 29 -4.62 2.79 -7.11
N LEU A 30 -5.37 2.96 -6.03
CA LEU A 30 -5.58 1.90 -5.03
C LEU A 30 -6.28 0.69 -5.66
N THR A 31 -7.31 0.93 -6.49
CA THR A 31 -8.01 -0.14 -7.23
C THR A 31 -7.05 -0.89 -8.16
N LEU A 32 -6.17 -0.17 -8.85
CA LEU A 32 -5.16 -0.76 -9.72
C LEU A 32 -4.19 -1.65 -8.92
N ILE A 33 -3.74 -1.20 -7.75
CA ILE A 33 -2.85 -1.97 -6.87
C ILE A 33 -3.53 -3.27 -6.42
N GLU A 34 -4.78 -3.21 -5.97
CA GLU A 34 -5.57 -4.38 -5.54
C GLU A 34 -5.67 -5.42 -6.66
N ASN A 35 -5.99 -4.96 -7.87
CA ASN A 35 -6.12 -5.86 -9.02
C ASN A 35 -4.78 -6.48 -9.41
N LEU A 36 -3.71 -5.69 -9.45
CA LEU A 36 -2.37 -6.22 -9.73
C LEU A 36 -1.90 -7.21 -8.67
N GLN A 37 -2.22 -6.95 -7.39
CA GLN A 37 -1.90 -7.87 -6.30
C GLN A 37 -2.64 -9.20 -6.47
N ARG A 38 -3.94 -9.15 -6.82
CA ARG A 38 -4.76 -10.34 -7.09
C ARG A 38 -4.20 -11.15 -8.26
N ASP A 39 -3.83 -10.48 -9.35
CA ASP A 39 -3.39 -11.13 -10.59
C ASP A 39 -1.97 -11.69 -10.50
N LEU A 40 -1.07 -11.01 -9.78
CA LEU A 40 0.35 -11.35 -9.72
C LEU A 40 0.77 -12.04 -8.42
N GLY A 41 -0.07 -12.02 -7.38
CA GLY A 41 0.16 -12.74 -6.13
C GLY A 41 1.31 -12.23 -5.26
N PHE A 42 1.67 -10.94 -5.35
CA PHE A 42 2.73 -10.35 -4.53
C PHE A 42 2.23 -9.91 -3.14
N THR A 43 3.11 -9.95 -2.15
CA THR A 43 2.88 -9.26 -0.87
C THR A 43 3.15 -7.77 -1.03
N CYS A 44 2.35 -6.92 -0.40
CA CYS A 44 2.55 -5.47 -0.41
C CYS A 44 2.85 -4.97 1.01
N LEU A 45 3.93 -4.19 1.16
CA LEU A 45 4.16 -3.34 2.33
C LEU A 45 3.94 -1.90 1.89
N LEU A 46 3.03 -1.22 2.58
CA LEU A 46 2.60 0.14 2.26
C LEU A 46 2.83 1.03 3.48
N THR A 47 3.40 2.21 3.27
CA THR A 47 3.41 3.29 4.26
C THR A 47 2.42 4.37 3.81
N SER A 48 1.59 4.84 4.74
CA SER A 48 0.79 6.04 4.52
C SER A 48 0.42 6.76 5.82
N HIS A 49 0.36 8.09 5.75
CA HIS A 49 -0.25 8.94 6.77
C HIS A 49 -1.79 9.01 6.66
N ASN A 50 -2.40 8.37 5.66
CA ASN A 50 -3.85 8.38 5.46
C ASN A 50 -4.50 7.07 5.93
N PRO A 51 -5.27 7.08 7.03
CA PRO A 51 -5.97 5.89 7.55
C PRO A 51 -6.89 5.22 6.52
N ALA A 52 -7.55 6.00 5.64
CA ALA A 52 -8.46 5.46 4.64
C ALA A 52 -7.73 4.64 3.56
N VAL A 53 -6.46 4.97 3.29
CA VAL A 53 -5.61 4.24 2.33
C VAL A 53 -5.21 2.89 2.91
N VAL A 54 -4.69 2.89 4.15
CA VAL A 54 -4.23 1.65 4.81
C VAL A 54 -5.40 0.72 5.11
N ALA A 55 -6.54 1.24 5.57
CA ALA A 55 -7.74 0.44 5.83
C ALA A 55 -8.31 -0.23 4.57
N ARG A 56 -8.02 0.32 3.38
CA ARG A 56 -8.46 -0.24 2.10
C ARG A 56 -7.54 -1.34 1.58
N LEU A 57 -6.22 -1.10 1.61
CA LEU A 57 -5.24 -1.99 0.97
C LEU A 57 -4.65 -3.05 1.90
N CYS A 58 -4.53 -2.74 3.20
CA CYS A 58 -3.75 -3.55 4.11
C CYS A 58 -4.65 -4.53 4.87
N ALA A 59 -4.24 -5.80 4.90
CA ALA A 59 -4.85 -6.80 5.78
C ALA A 59 -4.36 -6.68 7.23
N ARG A 60 -3.19 -6.06 7.45
CA ARG A 60 -2.62 -5.78 8.76
C ARG A 60 -2.02 -4.37 8.77
N ILE A 61 -2.26 -3.63 9.84
CA ILE A 61 -1.84 -2.24 10.00
C ILE A 61 -0.98 -2.14 11.25
N GLN A 62 0.18 -1.50 11.13
CA GLN A 62 1.05 -1.19 12.27
C GLN A 62 1.23 0.32 12.35
N THR A 63 0.94 0.87 13.53
CA THR A 63 1.14 2.30 13.78
C THR A 63 2.46 2.52 14.51
N TYR A 64 3.27 3.44 13.99
CA TYR A 64 4.57 3.78 14.55
C TYR A 64 4.55 5.18 15.16
N GLU A 65 5.13 5.34 16.34
CA GLU A 65 5.39 6.62 16.97
C GLU A 65 6.80 6.61 17.58
N ASN A 66 7.60 7.64 17.32
CA ASN A 66 8.99 7.76 17.82
C ASN A 66 9.85 6.50 17.56
N GLY A 67 9.67 5.87 16.39
CA GLY A 67 10.41 4.67 15.98
C GLY A 67 9.98 3.39 16.70
N ARG A 68 8.84 3.39 17.40
CA ARG A 68 8.27 2.21 18.08
C ARG A 68 6.88 1.90 17.54
N ILE A 69 6.55 0.62 17.46
CA ILE A 69 5.18 0.19 17.20
C ILE A 69 4.37 0.47 18.45
N ILE A 70 3.35 1.32 18.30
CA ILE A 70 2.40 1.62 19.39
C ILE A 70 1.12 0.82 19.25
N ASP A 71 0.82 0.31 18.04
CA ASP A 71 -0.40 -0.43 17.75
C ASP A 71 -0.21 -1.39 16.55
N ASP A 72 -0.96 -2.49 16.55
CA ASP A 72 -0.84 -3.61 15.60
C ASP A 72 -2.19 -4.33 15.42
N GLU A 73 -2.86 -4.04 14.31
CA GLU A 73 -4.18 -4.55 13.94
C GLU A 73 -4.05 -5.56 12.80
N ALA A 74 -4.53 -6.80 12.97
CA ALA A 74 -4.42 -7.90 11.99
C ALA A 74 -5.78 -8.49 11.60
#